data_AF-A0A433B9A4-F1
#
_entry.id   AF-A0A433B9A4-F1
#
_cell.length_a   1.000
_cell.length_b   1.000
_cell.length_c   1.000
_cell.angle_alpha   90.00
_cell.angle_beta   90.00
_cell.angle_gamma   90.00
#
_symmetry.space_group_name_H-M   'P 1'
#
loop_
_entity.id
_entity.type
_entity.pdbx_description
1 polymer ?
#
loop_
_entity_poly.entity_id
_entity_poly.type
_entity_poly.pdbx_seq_one_letter_code
_entity_poly.pdbx_strand_id
1 'polypeptide(L)'
;MSLLSLVLRNPRTTSLSLFNRPHSTQTSVIPKEKLDSALGFCRELDYENYLCVPFFPRPIQPAQYALRAFNIEIASVRESVSNQTIGKMRMQFWRDTIDQVFAKKPPQQPIALALSHALETTTLSPLWFKRIIAERESILDDPQYMTIVDVERYAENTASALLYLQLESMGVREVSADHAASHLGKAIGIATLLRALPFHATKRRLVLPAEVTAKVWFWFLVFEGGVVVR
;
A
#
# COMPACT_ATOMS: atom_id res chain seq x y z
N MET A 1 -22.46 -3.04 22.96
CA MET A 1 -22.00 -1.63 22.93
C MET A 1 -20.93 -1.51 21.83
N SER A 2 -21.22 -1.62 20.53
CA SER A 2 -22.12 -0.83 19.65
C SER A 2 -21.94 0.67 19.84
N LEU A 3 -21.46 1.35 18.78
CA LEU A 3 -21.82 2.72 18.36
C LEU A 3 -21.06 3.06 17.06
N LEU A 4 -21.50 2.45 15.96
CA LEU A 4 -21.34 2.97 14.60
C LEU A 4 -22.63 3.76 14.31
N SER A 5 -22.54 5.08 14.43
CA SER A 5 -23.52 6.06 13.96
C SER A 5 -22.70 7.31 13.58
N LEU A 6 -23.03 8.12 12.57
CA LEU A 6 -24.34 8.55 12.14
C LEU A 6 -24.27 9.15 10.72
N VAL A 7 -25.13 8.63 9.85
CA VAL A 7 -25.91 9.28 8.79
C VAL A 7 -25.68 10.79 8.56
N LEU A 8 -25.27 11.14 7.33
CA LEU A 8 -25.85 12.26 6.56
C LEU A 8 -25.90 11.88 5.07
N ARG A 9 -27.08 11.43 4.61
CA ARG A 9 -27.51 11.45 3.20
C ARG A 9 -28.69 12.41 3.10
N ASN A 10 -28.70 13.29 2.10
CA ASN A 10 -29.91 13.60 1.31
C ASN A 10 -29.58 14.37 0.00
N PRO A 11 -30.52 14.59 -0.95
CA PRO A 11 -30.67 13.80 -2.18
C PRO A 11 -30.80 14.67 -3.46
N ARG A 12 -31.01 14.02 -4.65
CA ARG A 12 -31.87 14.43 -5.83
C ARG A 12 -31.30 13.90 -7.17
N THR A 13 -31.96 12.94 -7.85
CA THR A 13 -32.92 13.07 -9.00
C THR A 13 -32.26 13.63 -10.28
N THR A 14 -32.45 13.22 -11.55
CA THR A 14 -33.45 12.39 -12.26
C THR A 14 -33.00 12.21 -13.74
N SER A 15 -33.28 11.02 -14.28
CA SER A 15 -33.63 10.55 -15.65
C SER A 15 -33.55 11.38 -16.96
N LEU A 16 -33.42 10.61 -18.08
CA LEU A 16 -33.77 10.82 -19.52
C LEU A 16 -32.75 11.55 -20.42
N SER A 17 -32.49 11.23 -21.70
CA SER A 17 -32.72 10.07 -22.60
C SER A 17 -32.07 10.39 -23.96
N LEU A 18 -31.55 9.38 -24.66
CA LEU A 18 -31.41 9.22 -26.13
C LEU A 18 -30.66 10.29 -26.96
N PHE A 19 -29.56 9.92 -27.64
CA PHE A 19 -29.38 10.11 -29.10
C PHE A 19 -28.13 9.37 -29.65
N ASN A 20 -28.25 8.97 -30.91
CA ASN A 20 -27.47 8.07 -31.78
C ASN A 20 -25.91 8.14 -31.80
N ARG A 21 -25.31 6.98 -32.12
CA ARG A 21 -23.90 6.77 -32.55
C ARG A 21 -23.65 7.26 -33.99
N PRO A 22 -22.38 7.50 -34.36
CA PRO A 22 -21.77 6.67 -35.41
C PRO A 22 -20.38 6.10 -35.03
N HIS A 23 -19.98 5.05 -35.75
CA HIS A 23 -18.78 4.23 -35.55
C HIS A 23 -17.44 4.98 -35.73
N SER A 24 -16.46 4.72 -34.85
CA SER A 24 -15.09 4.36 -35.23
C SER A 24 -14.20 4.04 -34.01
N THR A 25 -13.29 3.07 -34.23
CA THR A 25 -12.14 2.69 -33.41
C THR A 25 -12.43 2.16 -31.99
N GLN A 26 -12.37 0.84 -31.81
CA GLN A 26 -12.39 0.19 -30.49
C GLN A 26 -11.11 0.53 -29.71
N THR A 27 -11.06 1.71 -29.10
CA THR A 27 -10.30 1.90 -27.87
C THR A 27 -11.06 1.12 -26.80
N SER A 28 -10.42 0.14 -26.16
CA SER A 28 -11.03 -0.62 -25.06
C SER A 28 -11.26 0.31 -23.86
N VAL A 29 -12.35 1.09 -23.90
CA VAL A 29 -12.76 1.96 -22.80
C VAL A 29 -13.21 1.05 -21.66
N ILE A 30 -12.33 0.87 -20.68
CA ILE A 30 -12.67 0.19 -19.43
C ILE A 30 -13.77 1.02 -18.74
N PRO A 31 -14.88 0.44 -18.28
CA PRO A 31 -15.97 1.18 -17.66
C PRO A 31 -15.47 1.99 -16.45
N LYS A 32 -15.89 3.26 -16.37
CA LYS A 32 -15.59 4.23 -15.29
C LYS A 32 -15.72 3.65 -13.87
N GLU A 33 -16.69 2.74 -13.68
CA GLU A 33 -16.93 1.97 -12.45
C GLU A 33 -15.68 1.28 -11.86
N LYS A 34 -14.73 0.86 -12.71
CA LYS A 34 -13.56 0.10 -12.24
C LYS A 34 -12.45 1.00 -11.71
N LEU A 35 -12.31 2.22 -12.24
CA LEU A 35 -11.43 3.25 -11.71
C LEU A 35 -11.99 3.82 -10.40
N ASP A 36 -13.32 3.94 -10.32
CA ASP A 36 -14.05 4.33 -9.11
C ASP A 36 -13.80 3.35 -7.96
N SER A 37 -13.49 2.08 -8.24
CA SER A 37 -13.11 1.09 -7.23
C SER A 37 -11.76 1.40 -6.58
N ALA A 38 -10.71 1.72 -7.35
CA ALA A 38 -9.40 2.07 -6.78
C ALA A 38 -9.46 3.36 -5.96
N LEU A 39 -10.20 4.36 -6.45
CA LEU A 39 -10.46 5.59 -5.73
C LEU A 39 -11.27 5.36 -4.44
N GLY A 40 -12.31 4.53 -4.50
CA GLY A 40 -13.12 4.13 -3.34
C GLY A 40 -12.30 3.42 -2.27
N PHE A 41 -11.44 2.48 -2.67
CA PHE A 41 -10.50 1.80 -1.76
C PHE A 41 -9.58 2.79 -1.05
N CYS A 42 -9.00 3.75 -1.78
CA CYS A 42 -8.16 4.77 -1.17
C CYS A 42 -8.96 5.65 -0.20
N ARG A 43 -10.18 6.05 -0.58
CA ARG A 43 -11.03 6.90 0.27
C ARG A 43 -11.40 6.21 1.59
N GLU A 44 -11.64 4.91 1.57
CA GLU A 44 -12.07 4.14 2.74
C GLU A 44 -10.89 3.68 3.62
N LEU A 45 -9.78 3.28 3.02
CA LEU A 45 -8.68 2.59 3.71
C LEU A 45 -7.38 3.41 3.82
N ASP A 46 -7.26 4.50 3.05
CA ASP A 46 -6.06 5.36 3.03
C ASP A 46 -6.45 6.84 2.79
N TYR A 47 -7.31 7.36 3.67
CA TYR A 47 -7.92 8.68 3.51
C TYR A 47 -6.90 9.83 3.41
N GLU A 48 -5.80 9.75 4.17
CA GLU A 48 -4.72 10.73 4.14
C GLU A 48 -4.11 10.82 2.74
N ASN A 49 -3.73 9.68 2.14
CA ASN A 49 -3.16 9.70 0.79
C ASN A 49 -4.21 10.00 -0.28
N TYR A 50 -5.47 9.60 -0.07
CA TYR A 50 -6.58 10.02 -0.95
C TYR A 50 -6.66 11.55 -1.07
N LEU A 51 -6.49 12.29 0.04
CA LEU A 51 -6.44 13.74 0.03
C LEU A 51 -5.18 14.31 -0.64
N CYS A 52 -4.08 13.55 -0.68
CA CYS A 52 -2.82 13.96 -1.29
C CYS A 52 -2.78 13.74 -2.81
N VAL A 53 -3.50 12.76 -3.36
CA VAL A 53 -3.46 12.46 -4.81
C VAL A 53 -3.86 13.67 -5.69
N PRO A 54 -4.84 14.51 -5.34
CA PRO A 54 -5.16 15.71 -6.12
C PRO A 54 -4.02 16.70 -6.36
N PHE A 55 -2.94 16.64 -5.57
CA PHE A 55 -1.75 17.49 -5.76
C PHE A 55 -0.81 16.99 -6.89
N PHE A 56 -1.00 15.76 -7.38
CA PHE A 56 -0.30 15.28 -8.57
C PHE A 56 -0.94 15.87 -9.85
N PRO A 57 -0.17 16.02 -10.95
CA PRO A 57 -0.72 16.40 -12.25
C PRO A 57 -1.93 15.55 -12.65
N ARG A 58 -3.01 16.19 -13.14
CA ARG A 58 -4.27 15.51 -13.48
C ARG A 58 -4.12 14.23 -14.32
N PRO A 59 -3.25 14.18 -15.37
CA PRO A 59 -3.12 12.99 -16.21
C PRO A 59 -2.65 11.75 -15.46
N ILE A 60 -1.90 11.90 -14.36
CA ILE A 60 -1.30 10.77 -13.62
C ILE A 60 -2.06 10.42 -12.34
N GLN A 61 -3.06 11.21 -11.93
CA GLN A 61 -3.85 10.92 -10.73
C GLN A 61 -4.49 9.50 -10.77
N PRO A 62 -5.02 9.00 -11.91
CA PRO A 62 -5.48 7.61 -12.00
C PRO A 62 -4.41 6.58 -11.65
N ALA A 63 -3.18 6.78 -12.14
CA ALA A 63 -2.05 5.91 -11.83
C ALA A 63 -1.71 5.95 -10.34
N GLN A 64 -1.74 7.14 -9.73
CA GLN A 64 -1.50 7.31 -8.30
C GLN A 64 -2.53 6.55 -7.44
N TYR A 65 -3.82 6.63 -7.76
CA TYR A 65 -4.84 5.84 -7.08
C TYR A 65 -4.65 4.33 -7.28
N ALA A 66 -4.29 3.88 -8.49
CA ALA A 66 -4.03 2.46 -8.76
C ALA A 66 -2.84 1.92 -7.95
N LEU A 67 -1.74 2.68 -7.88
CA LEU A 67 -0.56 2.34 -7.08
C LEU A 67 -0.89 2.27 -5.58
N ARG A 68 -1.68 3.22 -5.07
CA ARG A 68 -2.12 3.24 -3.67
C ARG A 68 -3.04 2.07 -3.36
N ALA A 69 -4.04 1.81 -4.22
CA ALA A 69 -4.95 0.68 -4.07
C ALA A 69 -4.21 -0.66 -4.05
N PHE A 70 -3.21 -0.84 -4.94
CA PHE A 70 -2.32 -1.99 -4.90
C PHE A 70 -1.60 -2.10 -3.55
N ASN A 71 -0.96 -1.02 -3.07
CA ASN A 71 -0.25 -1.06 -1.80
C ASN A 71 -1.18 -1.42 -0.61
N ILE A 72 -2.39 -0.87 -0.57
CA ILE A 72 -3.40 -1.19 0.45
C ILE A 72 -3.73 -2.68 0.43
N GLU A 73 -4.02 -3.23 -0.75
CA GLU A 73 -4.38 -4.63 -0.92
C GLU A 73 -3.25 -5.56 -0.45
N ILE A 74 -2.01 -5.36 -0.89
CA ILE A 74 -0.87 -6.18 -0.44
C ILE A 74 -0.64 -6.01 1.07
N ALA A 75 -0.77 -4.79 1.61
CA ALA A 75 -0.61 -4.53 3.04
C ALA A 75 -1.66 -5.25 3.90
N SER A 76 -2.88 -5.38 3.39
CA SER A 76 -4.00 -6.02 4.08
C SER A 76 -3.92 -7.54 4.13
N VAL A 77 -3.09 -8.18 3.28
CA VAL A 77 -3.04 -9.65 3.18
C VAL A 77 -2.74 -10.29 4.54
N ARG A 78 -1.76 -9.78 5.27
CA ARG A 78 -1.36 -10.33 6.58
C ARG A 78 -2.51 -10.31 7.60
N GLU A 79 -3.35 -9.28 7.58
CA GLU A 79 -4.45 -9.14 8.53
C GLU A 79 -5.77 -9.78 8.07
N SER A 80 -5.87 -10.12 6.78
CA SER A 80 -7.11 -10.67 6.17
C SER A 80 -7.10 -12.18 5.99
N VAL A 81 -5.99 -12.87 6.25
CA VAL A 81 -5.86 -14.33 6.08
C VAL A 81 -5.81 -15.05 7.43
N SER A 82 -6.38 -16.25 7.47
CA SER A 82 -6.45 -17.09 8.68
C SER A 82 -5.18 -17.90 8.93
N ASN A 83 -4.40 -18.19 7.89
CA ASN A 83 -3.13 -18.92 8.01
C ASN A 83 -2.12 -18.48 6.94
N GLN A 84 -0.85 -18.84 7.18
CA GLN A 84 0.28 -18.46 6.33
C GLN A 84 0.15 -18.99 4.90
N THR A 85 -0.35 -20.21 4.71
CA THR A 85 -0.50 -20.83 3.38
C THR A 85 -1.41 -20.01 2.49
N ILE A 86 -2.56 -19.56 3.02
CA ILE A 86 -3.49 -18.69 2.29
C ILE A 86 -2.84 -17.34 1.99
N GLY A 87 -2.07 -16.78 2.94
CA GLY A 87 -1.27 -15.58 2.72
C GLY A 87 -0.31 -15.71 1.55
N LYS A 88 0.49 -16.78 1.51
CA LYS A 88 1.42 -17.09 0.41
C LYS A 88 0.71 -17.27 -0.92
N MET A 89 -0.44 -17.95 -0.94
CA MET A 89 -1.26 -18.09 -2.16
C MET A 89 -1.74 -16.72 -2.68
N ARG A 90 -2.18 -15.81 -1.79
CA ARG A 90 -2.56 -14.45 -2.19
C ARG A 90 -1.38 -13.63 -2.70
N MET A 91 -0.21 -13.73 -2.05
CA MET A 91 1.00 -13.07 -2.53
C MET A 91 1.42 -13.59 -3.91
N GLN A 92 1.33 -14.91 -4.13
CA GLN A 92 1.61 -15.51 -5.43
C GLN A 92 0.62 -15.05 -6.51
N PHE A 93 -0.67 -15.03 -6.20
CA PHE A 93 -1.68 -14.47 -7.09
C PHE A 93 -1.33 -13.04 -7.52
N TRP A 94 -0.85 -12.21 -6.59
CA TRP A 94 -0.44 -10.84 -6.90
C TRP A 94 0.83 -10.77 -7.75
N ARG A 95 1.81 -11.66 -7.57
CA ARG A 95 2.96 -11.74 -8.47
C ARG A 95 2.54 -12.07 -9.90
N ASP A 96 1.71 -13.10 -10.05
CA ASP A 96 1.20 -13.55 -11.35
C ASP A 96 0.31 -12.48 -11.99
N THR A 97 -0.44 -11.73 -11.18
CA THR A 97 -1.27 -10.60 -11.62
C THR A 97 -0.41 -9.47 -12.18
N ILE A 98 0.70 -9.11 -11.51
CA ILE A 98 1.63 -8.10 -12.02
C ILE A 98 2.23 -8.55 -13.35
N ASP A 99 2.66 -9.81 -13.47
CA ASP A 99 3.18 -10.34 -14.74
C ASP A 99 2.14 -10.26 -15.87
N GLN A 100 0.89 -10.61 -15.57
CA GLN A 100 -0.24 -10.51 -16.50
C GLN A 100 -0.57 -9.06 -16.90
N VAL A 101 -0.56 -8.12 -15.95
CA VAL A 101 -0.77 -6.69 -16.19
C VAL A 101 0.29 -6.15 -17.15
N PHE A 102 1.57 -6.45 -16.89
CA PHE A 102 2.67 -6.03 -17.75
C PHE A 102 2.66 -6.73 -19.13
N ALA A 103 2.09 -7.94 -19.21
CA ALA A 103 1.83 -8.64 -20.47
C ALA A 103 0.56 -8.18 -21.21
N LYS A 104 -0.10 -7.10 -20.75
CA LYS A 104 -1.36 -6.56 -21.30
C LYS A 104 -2.52 -7.56 -21.29
N LYS A 105 -2.52 -8.48 -20.33
CA LYS A 105 -3.57 -9.48 -20.10
C LYS A 105 -4.06 -9.45 -18.64
N PRO A 106 -4.48 -8.28 -18.10
CA PRO A 106 -4.86 -8.19 -16.70
C PRO A 106 -6.05 -9.12 -16.38
N PRO A 107 -6.03 -9.82 -15.23
CA PRO A 107 -7.21 -10.55 -14.76
C PRO A 107 -8.38 -9.59 -14.48
N GLN A 108 -9.60 -10.12 -14.36
CA GLN A 108 -10.80 -9.34 -13.99
C GLN A 108 -10.82 -8.98 -12.49
N GLN A 109 -9.73 -8.37 -12.03
CA GLN A 109 -9.55 -7.83 -10.68
C GLN A 109 -9.47 -6.29 -10.81
N PRO A 110 -10.25 -5.50 -10.05
CA PRO A 110 -10.36 -4.06 -10.28
C PRO A 110 -9.04 -3.28 -10.23
N ILE A 111 -8.18 -3.59 -9.26
CA ILE A 111 -6.87 -2.97 -9.09
C ILE A 111 -5.93 -3.38 -10.25
N ALA A 112 -5.96 -4.64 -10.68
CA ALA A 112 -5.17 -5.10 -11.83
C ALA A 112 -5.56 -4.36 -13.12
N LEU A 113 -6.86 -4.14 -13.33
CA LEU A 113 -7.36 -3.36 -14.46
C LEU A 113 -6.96 -1.88 -14.35
N ALA A 114 -7.02 -1.28 -13.15
CA ALA A 114 -6.57 0.08 -12.92
C ALA A 114 -5.06 0.24 -13.16
N LEU A 115 -4.25 -0.73 -12.73
CA LEU A 115 -2.81 -0.77 -13.01
C LEU A 115 -2.53 -0.94 -14.52
N SER A 116 -3.28 -1.79 -15.21
CA SER A 116 -3.15 -1.94 -16.67
C SER A 116 -3.45 -0.64 -17.40
N HIS A 117 -4.46 0.11 -16.97
CA HIS A 117 -4.77 1.43 -17.53
C HIS A 117 -3.68 2.46 -17.20
N ALA A 118 -3.11 2.43 -15.99
CA ALA A 118 -1.99 3.30 -15.61
C ALA A 118 -0.78 3.09 -16.54
N LEU A 119 -0.49 1.86 -16.95
CA LEU A 119 0.59 1.53 -17.89
C LEU A 119 0.34 2.03 -19.33
N GLU A 120 -0.86 2.49 -19.68
CA GLU A 120 -1.13 3.11 -20.98
C GLU A 120 -0.56 4.54 -21.07
N THR A 121 -0.42 5.21 -19.92
CA THR A 121 -0.04 6.64 -19.84
C THR A 121 1.26 6.86 -19.08
N THR A 122 1.75 5.86 -18.37
CA THR A 122 2.95 5.95 -17.52
C THR A 122 3.89 4.78 -17.78
N THR A 123 5.17 4.97 -17.44
CA THR A 123 6.15 3.87 -17.46
C THR A 123 6.46 3.48 -16.03
N LEU A 124 6.20 2.24 -15.66
CA LEU A 124 6.44 1.72 -14.31
C LEU A 124 7.30 0.46 -14.40
N SER A 125 8.14 0.22 -13.40
CA SER A 125 8.98 -0.97 -13.32
C SER A 125 8.28 -2.10 -12.55
N PRO A 126 8.12 -3.30 -13.14
CA PRO A 126 7.52 -4.44 -12.43
C PRO A 126 8.35 -4.87 -11.21
N LEU A 127 9.64 -4.51 -11.19
CA LEU A 127 10.57 -4.75 -10.09
C LEU A 127 10.03 -4.24 -8.75
N TRP A 128 9.52 -3.00 -8.70
CA TRP A 128 9.10 -2.38 -7.45
C TRP A 128 7.84 -3.03 -6.89
N PHE A 129 6.88 -3.38 -7.75
CA PHE A 129 5.70 -4.16 -7.34
C PHE A 129 6.11 -5.51 -6.72
N LYS A 130 6.99 -6.26 -7.41
CA LYS A 130 7.47 -7.56 -6.94
C LYS A 130 8.27 -7.44 -5.64
N ARG A 131 9.04 -6.37 -5.46
CA ARG A 131 9.76 -6.07 -4.21
C ARG A 131 8.80 -5.86 -3.03
N ILE A 132 7.74 -5.06 -3.22
CA ILE A 132 6.71 -4.85 -2.18
C ILE A 132 6.04 -6.17 -1.81
N ILE A 133 5.68 -6.99 -2.79
CA ILE A 133 5.04 -8.29 -2.55
C ILE A 133 5.98 -9.23 -1.79
N ALA A 134 7.25 -9.32 -2.21
CA ALA A 134 8.24 -10.17 -1.56
C ALA A 134 8.51 -9.77 -0.10
N GLU A 135 8.67 -8.48 0.17
CA GLU A 135 8.89 -7.98 1.54
C GLU A 135 7.66 -8.17 2.44
N ARG A 136 6.44 -8.07 1.89
CA ARG A 136 5.23 -8.34 2.67
C ARG A 136 4.98 -9.82 2.88
N GLU A 137 5.43 -10.68 1.96
CA GLU A 137 5.40 -12.12 2.16
C GLU A 137 6.38 -12.57 3.25
N SER A 138 7.58 -11.99 3.29
CA SER A 138 8.62 -12.39 4.25
C SER A 138 8.25 -12.12 5.71
N ILE A 139 7.22 -11.30 5.96
CA ILE A 139 6.74 -10.99 7.32
C ILE A 139 5.43 -11.70 7.69
N LEU A 140 4.94 -12.64 6.86
CA LEU A 140 3.68 -13.35 7.13
C LEU A 140 3.75 -14.27 8.37
N ASP A 141 4.93 -14.69 8.76
CA ASP A 141 5.22 -15.49 9.95
C ASP A 141 5.58 -14.65 11.18
N ASP A 142 5.34 -13.34 11.12
CA ASP A 142 5.56 -12.39 12.21
C ASP A 142 7.00 -12.42 12.78
N PRO A 143 8.05 -12.35 11.92
CA PRO A 143 9.42 -12.36 12.39
C PRO A 143 9.71 -11.09 13.19
N GLN A 144 10.53 -11.24 14.23
CA GLN A 144 10.98 -10.10 15.02
C GLN A 144 12.09 -9.35 14.26
N TYR A 145 11.98 -8.02 14.22
CA TYR A 145 13.09 -7.18 13.78
C TYR A 145 14.20 -7.23 14.83
N MET A 146 15.43 -7.54 14.42
CA MET A 146 16.56 -7.62 15.36
C MET A 146 17.22 -6.25 15.51
N THR A 147 17.36 -5.52 14.41
CA THR A 147 18.06 -4.24 14.33
C THR A 147 17.20 -3.15 13.68
N ILE A 148 17.58 -1.89 13.86
CA ILE A 148 17.02 -0.74 13.13
C ILE A 148 17.21 -0.93 11.62
N VAL A 149 18.34 -1.52 11.21
CA VAL A 149 18.62 -1.82 9.80
C VAL A 149 17.57 -2.76 9.19
N ASP A 150 17.03 -3.70 9.97
CA ASP A 150 15.95 -4.58 9.48
C ASP A 150 14.66 -3.79 9.23
N VAL A 151 14.34 -2.82 10.10
CA VAL A 151 13.19 -1.94 9.94
C VAL A 151 13.37 -0.98 8.77
N GLU A 152 14.56 -0.42 8.60
CA GLU A 152 14.90 0.41 7.44
C GLU A 152 14.82 -0.37 6.14
N ARG A 153 15.27 -1.63 6.12
CA ARG A 153 15.15 -2.52 4.96
C ARG A 153 13.70 -2.80 4.62
N TYR A 154 12.88 -3.10 5.64
CA TYR A 154 11.45 -3.29 5.46
C TYR A 154 10.79 -2.04 4.86
N ALA A 155 11.09 -0.87 5.40
CA ALA A 155 10.54 0.40 4.93
C ALA A 155 11.03 0.76 3.50
N GLU A 156 12.29 0.47 3.19
CA GLU A 156 12.87 0.62 1.85
C GLU A 156 12.16 -0.26 0.81
N ASN A 157 11.94 -1.53 1.14
CA ASN A 157 11.33 -2.48 0.23
C ASN A 157 9.79 -2.35 0.14
N THR A 158 9.17 -1.49 0.97
CA THR A 158 7.72 -1.23 0.95
C THR A 158 7.39 0.22 0.62
N ALA A 159 7.57 1.13 1.57
CA ALA A 159 7.22 2.54 1.43
C ALA A 159 8.11 3.24 0.39
N SER A 160 9.44 3.06 0.41
CA SER A 160 10.30 3.66 -0.62
C SER A 160 10.03 3.07 -2.00
N ALA A 161 9.84 1.75 -2.10
CA ALA A 161 9.45 1.08 -3.35
C ALA A 161 8.15 1.65 -3.97
N LEU A 162 7.17 2.04 -3.14
CA LEU A 162 5.98 2.73 -3.61
C LEU A 162 6.30 4.15 -4.10
N LEU A 163 7.13 4.91 -3.38
CA LEU A 163 7.58 6.24 -3.81
C LEU A 163 8.33 6.17 -5.14
N TYR A 164 9.15 5.16 -5.38
CA TYR A 164 9.83 4.94 -6.67
C TYR A 164 8.83 4.74 -7.80
N LEU A 165 7.78 3.94 -7.60
CA LEU A 165 6.69 3.81 -8.58
C LEU A 165 5.97 5.15 -8.84
N GLN A 166 5.80 5.97 -7.81
CA GLN A 166 5.18 7.29 -7.96
C GLN A 166 6.08 8.25 -8.75
N LEU A 167 7.40 8.25 -8.50
CA LEU A 167 8.39 8.98 -9.28
C LEU A 167 8.40 8.52 -10.75
N GLU A 168 8.44 7.21 -10.99
CA GLU A 168 8.39 6.62 -12.33
C GLU A 168 7.11 7.03 -13.08
N SER A 169 5.97 7.08 -12.38
CA SER A 169 4.70 7.52 -12.98
C SER A 169 4.72 8.99 -13.44
N MET A 170 5.56 9.82 -12.82
CA MET A 170 5.80 11.21 -13.18
C MET A 170 6.88 11.37 -14.25
N GLY A 171 7.52 10.27 -14.67
CA GLY A 171 8.67 10.30 -15.58
C GLY A 171 9.96 10.80 -14.94
N VAL A 172 10.03 10.88 -13.61
CA VAL A 172 11.24 11.31 -12.88
C VAL A 172 12.22 10.14 -12.84
N ARG A 173 13.43 10.38 -13.36
CA ARG A 173 14.53 9.39 -13.43
C ARG A 173 15.84 10.05 -13.01
N GLU A 174 15.90 10.47 -11.76
CA GLU A 174 17.05 11.15 -11.20
C GLU A 174 17.52 10.45 -9.92
N VAL A 175 18.82 10.15 -9.85
CA VAL A 175 19.41 9.46 -8.69
C VAL A 175 19.23 10.27 -7.40
N SER A 176 19.25 11.60 -7.47
CA SER A 176 19.01 12.46 -6.30
C SER A 176 17.57 12.31 -5.78
N ALA A 177 16.59 12.20 -6.69
CA ALA A 177 15.19 11.98 -6.35
C ALA A 177 14.98 10.59 -5.74
N ASP A 178 15.66 9.56 -6.27
CA ASP A 178 15.64 8.21 -5.71
C ASP A 178 16.25 8.17 -4.30
N HIS A 179 17.38 8.86 -4.06
CA HIS A 179 17.94 8.97 -2.71
C HIS A 179 16.98 9.68 -1.73
N ALA A 180 16.35 10.77 -2.17
CA ALA A 180 15.35 11.48 -1.38
C ALA A 180 14.14 10.59 -1.06
N ALA A 181 13.63 9.84 -2.05
CA ALA A 181 12.55 8.88 -1.88
C ALA A 181 12.93 7.72 -0.96
N SER A 182 14.18 7.23 -0.99
CA SER A 182 14.67 6.22 -0.03
C SER A 182 14.57 6.71 1.40
N HIS A 183 15.11 7.90 1.69
CA HIS A 183 15.07 8.47 3.04
C HIS A 183 13.64 8.77 3.50
N LEU A 184 12.82 9.36 2.63
CA LEU A 184 11.43 9.66 2.94
C LEU A 184 10.62 8.38 3.17
N GLY A 185 10.78 7.36 2.33
CA GLY A 185 10.09 6.09 2.45
C GLY A 185 10.48 5.35 3.73
N LYS A 186 11.76 5.36 4.10
CA LYS A 186 12.22 4.84 5.39
C LYS A 186 11.56 5.54 6.58
N ALA A 187 11.53 6.87 6.57
CA ALA A 187 10.88 7.65 7.62
C ALA A 187 9.37 7.35 7.72
N ILE A 188 8.67 7.28 6.57
CA ILE A 188 7.24 6.93 6.51
C ILE A 188 6.99 5.52 7.06
N GLY A 189 7.82 4.54 6.67
CA GLY A 189 7.68 3.16 7.13
C GLY A 189 7.88 3.03 8.64
N ILE A 190 8.93 3.67 9.19
CA ILE A 190 9.18 3.70 10.63
C ILE A 190 8.02 4.37 11.37
N ALA A 191 7.57 5.55 10.92
CA ALA A 191 6.45 6.26 11.53
C ALA A 191 5.15 5.43 11.49
N THR A 192 4.93 4.69 10.40
CA THR A 192 3.76 3.80 10.26
C THR A 192 3.82 2.64 11.25
N LEU A 193 4.98 2.00 11.44
CA LEU A 193 5.15 0.93 12.43
C LEU A 193 4.94 1.44 13.86
N LEU A 194 5.47 2.62 14.18
CA LEU A 194 5.27 3.26 15.49
C LEU A 194 3.80 3.58 15.75
N ARG A 195 3.10 4.15 14.76
CA ARG A 195 1.66 4.43 14.86
C ARG A 195 0.82 3.16 14.99
N ALA A 196 1.23 2.07 14.35
CA ALA A 196 0.56 0.78 14.41
C ALA A 196 0.90 -0.04 15.67
N LEU A 197 1.83 0.41 16.51
CA LEU A 197 2.30 -0.31 17.69
C LEU A 197 1.17 -0.74 18.64
N PRO A 198 0.18 0.09 19.00
CA PRO A 198 -0.91 -0.34 19.87
C PRO A 198 -1.74 -1.48 19.26
N PHE A 199 -2.01 -1.41 17.96
CA PHE A 199 -2.75 -2.45 17.24
C PHE A 199 -1.97 -3.77 17.23
N HIS A 200 -0.69 -3.74 16.87
CA HIS A 200 0.17 -4.94 16.86
C HIS A 200 0.35 -5.55 18.26
N ALA A 201 0.41 -4.72 19.31
CA ALA A 201 0.46 -5.20 20.69
C ALA A 201 -0.78 -6.01 21.07
N THR A 202 -1.99 -5.62 20.64
CA THR A 202 -3.22 -6.42 20.87
C THR A 202 -3.18 -7.79 20.20
N LYS A 203 -2.36 -7.94 19.17
CA LYS A 203 -2.10 -9.19 18.43
C LYS A 203 -0.86 -9.94 18.91
N ARG A 204 -0.22 -9.48 19.99
CA ARG A 204 1.03 -10.02 20.54
C ARG A 204 2.19 -10.02 19.53
N ARG A 205 2.22 -9.02 18.65
CA ARG A 205 3.28 -8.82 17.65
C ARG A 205 4.17 -7.65 18.08
N LEU A 206 5.48 -7.90 18.17
CA LEU A 206 6.47 -6.86 18.47
C LEU A 206 7.07 -6.34 17.18
N VAL A 207 6.76 -5.10 16.83
CA VAL A 207 7.28 -4.43 15.62
C VAL A 207 8.50 -3.54 15.90
N LEU A 208 8.94 -3.44 17.16
CA LEU A 208 10.13 -2.71 17.55
C LEU A 208 11.36 -3.62 17.45
N PRO A 209 12.51 -3.09 17.00
CA PRO A 209 13.76 -3.84 16.98
C PRO A 209 14.17 -4.36 18.37
N ALA A 210 14.64 -5.61 18.43
CA ALA A 210 15.19 -6.23 19.63
C ALA A 210 16.30 -5.39 20.27
N GLU A 211 17.17 -4.78 19.45
CA GLU A 211 18.26 -3.95 19.95
C GLU A 211 17.78 -2.68 20.68
N VAL A 212 16.64 -2.12 20.28
CA VAL A 212 16.09 -0.90 20.88
C VAL A 212 15.41 -1.25 22.18
N THR A 213 14.60 -2.33 22.18
CA THR A 213 13.94 -2.79 23.39
C THR A 213 14.98 -3.24 24.43
N ALA A 214 16.00 -3.99 24.06
CA ALA A 214 17.06 -4.41 24.99
C ALA A 214 17.71 -3.22 25.73
N LYS A 215 17.97 -2.11 25.04
CA LYS A 215 18.53 -0.89 25.66
C LYS A 215 17.59 -0.27 26.68
N VAL A 216 16.30 -0.15 26.36
CA VAL A 216 15.30 0.46 27.24
C VAL A 216 15.01 -0.44 28.44
N TRP A 217 14.89 -1.75 28.23
CA TRP A 217 14.68 -2.73 29.30
C TRP A 217 15.88 -2.81 30.25
N PHE A 218 17.10 -2.75 29.73
CA PHE A 218 18.30 -2.64 30.55
C PHE A 218 18.29 -1.36 31.39
N TRP A 219 17.93 -0.21 30.80
CA TRP A 219 17.82 1.04 31.53
C TRP A 219 16.77 0.95 32.64
N PHE A 220 15.59 0.39 32.36
CA PHE A 220 14.54 0.20 33.35
C PHE A 220 15.02 -0.71 34.49
N LEU A 221 15.65 -1.85 34.21
CA LEU A 221 16.18 -2.76 35.24
C LEU A 221 17.29 -2.14 36.09
N VAL A 222 18.17 -1.34 35.49
CA VAL A 222 19.35 -0.79 36.18
C VAL A 222 19.02 0.49 36.95
N PHE A 223 18.08 1.30 36.47
CA PHE A 223 17.84 2.66 37.01
C PHE A 223 16.45 2.87 37.62
N GLU A 224 15.41 2.14 37.21
CA GLU A 224 14.06 2.26 37.78
C GLU A 224 13.63 0.99 38.58
N GLY A 225 14.19 -0.16 38.25
CA GLY A 225 13.95 -1.47 38.84
C GLY A 225 14.74 -1.66 40.13
N GLY A 226 14.54 -0.78 41.11
CA GLY A 226 14.94 -1.01 42.50
C GLY A 226 14.12 -2.12 43.15
N VAL A 227 14.18 -3.36 42.63
CA VAL A 227 13.80 -4.54 43.41
C VAL A 227 15.08 -5.03 44.08
N VAL A 228 15.21 -4.62 45.34
CA VAL A 228 16.11 -5.23 46.32
C VAL A 228 15.87 -6.74 46.27
N VAL A 229 16.84 -7.49 45.74
CA VAL A 229 16.95 -8.92 46.00
C VAL A 229 17.34 -9.04 47.47
N ARG A 230 16.36 -9.36 48.32
CA ARG A 230 16.56 -9.95 49.65
C ARG A 230 15.98 -11.35 49.62
#